data_AF-A0A959EK32-F1
#
_entry.id   AF-A0A959EK32-F1
#
_cell.length_a   1.000
_cell.length_b   1.000
_cell.length_c   1.000
_cell.angle_alpha   90.00
_cell.angle_beta   90.00
_cell.angle_gamma   90.00
#
_symmetry.space_group_name_H-M   'P 1'
#
loop_
_entity.id
_entity.type
_entity.pdbx_description
1 polymer ?
#
loop_
_entity_poly.entity_id
_entity_poly.type
_entity_poly.pdbx_seq_one_letter_code
_entity_poly.pdbx_strand_id
1 'polypeptide(L)'
;SHFLQRSQRRIARRQAEAVQGPEHYRAMYEDLQRQTAHRFVVDYAAAVANADRAQQYFDQWFVLVKLRYYCDWFSRKRFLSGQKELPLFESVWEYLETELRERGFLFDLYYLLLRLLRDDERSLFPEIRDRLWAHQPEMEEADQRIVLQCLLNYCLRMVQQLGGTYVRTSWELYRFGIEKKILIVDGRLTDLTFTNIVVNGADLKEFAWTWEFVERYAGCLDPEVRQTAVALARAYLHYKQDQFDEVVGLLRDVEYMADSYKIRGRSLLLRTYYELFCRQGNYPLELFSHLEAFRRFLQRNRVLTDARKAGYLQLISLLRRMVRLQMREYRGHRAWEKLAAEVQASPGVVAQPWLLEKIAIARGTGSPGK
;
A
#
# COMPACT_ATOMS: atom_id res chain seq x y z
N SER A 1 2.99 -51.81 -6.07
CA SER A 1 4.44 -51.57 -5.88
C SER A 1 4.66 -50.64 -4.69
N HIS A 2 5.83 -50.70 -4.04
CA HIS A 2 6.20 -49.82 -2.93
C HIS A 2 6.14 -48.31 -3.30
N PHE A 3 6.32 -47.98 -4.59
CA PHE A 3 6.15 -46.63 -5.13
C PHE A 3 4.70 -46.11 -5.01
N LEU A 4 3.70 -46.92 -5.40
CA LEU A 4 2.28 -46.53 -5.36
C LEU A 4 1.83 -46.29 -3.91
N GLN A 5 2.20 -47.17 -2.97
CA GLN A 5 1.89 -46.99 -1.55
C GLN A 5 2.51 -45.73 -0.95
N ARG A 6 3.78 -45.42 -1.31
CA ARG A 6 4.43 -44.17 -0.89
C ARG A 6 3.72 -42.95 -1.47
N SER A 7 3.31 -42.99 -2.74
CA SER A 7 2.60 -41.89 -3.38
C SER A 7 1.20 -41.68 -2.79
N GLN A 8 0.44 -42.74 -2.52
CA GLN A 8 -0.86 -42.66 -1.85
C GLN A 8 -0.75 -42.05 -0.45
N ARG A 9 0.28 -42.43 0.33
CA ARG A 9 0.55 -41.81 1.63
C ARG A 9 0.88 -40.32 1.53
N ARG A 10 1.60 -39.89 0.49
CA ARG A 10 1.87 -38.45 0.25
C ARG A 10 0.60 -37.68 -0.10
N ILE A 11 -0.23 -38.23 -0.98
CA ILE A 11 -1.51 -37.63 -1.38
C ILE A 11 -2.43 -37.50 -0.16
N ALA A 12 -2.63 -38.58 0.61
CA ALA A 12 -3.47 -38.57 1.81
C ALA A 12 -2.97 -37.55 2.85
N ARG A 13 -1.65 -37.45 3.05
CA ARG A 13 -1.05 -36.45 3.93
C ARG A 13 -1.33 -35.03 3.44
N ARG A 14 -1.20 -34.76 2.13
CA ARG A 14 -1.45 -33.44 1.54
C ARG A 14 -2.91 -33.05 1.58
N GLN A 15 -3.83 -33.99 1.34
CA GLN A 15 -5.27 -33.73 1.46
C GLN A 15 -5.69 -33.32 2.88
N ALA A 16 -4.92 -33.74 3.90
CA ALA A 16 -5.12 -33.34 5.28
C ALA A 16 -4.43 -32.01 5.65
N GLU A 17 -3.69 -31.38 4.73
CA GLU A 17 -3.11 -30.06 4.96
C GLU A 17 -4.23 -29.01 4.98
N ALA A 18 -4.20 -28.15 6.01
CA ALA A 18 -5.14 -27.05 6.14
C ALA A 18 -4.94 -25.97 5.06
N VAL A 19 -3.71 -25.87 4.51
CA VAL A 19 -3.38 -24.89 3.47
C VAL A 19 -3.62 -25.50 2.09
N GLN A 20 -4.66 -25.02 1.40
CA GLN A 20 -5.02 -25.45 0.05
C GLN A 20 -4.84 -24.31 -0.95
N GLY A 21 -3.58 -23.98 -1.23
CA GLY A 21 -3.19 -22.97 -2.22
C GLY A 21 -2.57 -23.57 -3.49
N PRO A 22 -2.01 -22.73 -4.38
CA PRO A 22 -1.34 -23.16 -5.60
C PRO A 22 -0.29 -24.27 -5.41
N GLU A 23 0.57 -24.19 -4.39
CA GLU A 23 1.60 -25.21 -4.19
C GLU A 23 0.99 -26.55 -3.79
N HIS A 24 -0.11 -26.53 -3.02
CA HIS A 24 -0.88 -27.74 -2.72
C HIS A 24 -1.43 -28.38 -4.00
N TYR A 25 -2.15 -27.63 -4.83
CA TYR A 25 -2.78 -28.16 -6.04
C TYR A 25 -1.76 -28.61 -7.08
N ARG A 26 -0.67 -27.87 -7.25
CA ARG A 26 0.47 -28.27 -8.09
C ARG A 26 1.04 -29.61 -7.62
N ALA A 27 1.28 -29.74 -6.33
CA ALA A 27 1.89 -30.94 -5.77
C ALA A 27 0.97 -32.18 -5.89
N MET A 28 -0.35 -31.97 -5.77
CA MET A 28 -1.37 -33.00 -5.99
C MET A 28 -1.44 -33.45 -7.45
N TYR A 29 -1.42 -32.49 -8.38
CA TYR A 29 -1.31 -32.75 -9.82
C TYR A 29 -0.07 -33.58 -10.15
N GLU A 30 1.12 -33.13 -9.71
CA GLU A 30 2.38 -33.82 -10.00
C GLU A 30 2.42 -35.25 -9.43
N ASP A 31 1.87 -35.47 -8.23
CA ASP A 31 1.83 -36.81 -7.64
C ASP A 31 0.88 -37.75 -8.38
N LEU A 32 -0.29 -37.27 -8.81
CA LEU A 32 -1.23 -38.08 -9.59
C LEU A 32 -0.71 -38.34 -11.01
N GLN A 33 -0.06 -37.37 -11.65
CA GLN A 33 0.57 -37.54 -12.95
C GLN A 33 1.70 -38.58 -12.92
N ARG A 34 2.50 -38.61 -11.83
CA ARG A 34 3.51 -39.66 -11.63
C ARG A 34 2.89 -41.05 -11.46
N GLN A 35 1.70 -41.15 -10.88
CA GLN A 35 1.00 -42.43 -10.76
C GLN A 35 0.49 -42.93 -12.10
N THR A 36 -0.11 -42.06 -12.92
CA THR A 36 -0.63 -42.42 -14.25
C THR A 36 0.48 -42.77 -15.23
N ALA A 37 1.62 -42.09 -15.18
CA ALA A 37 2.79 -42.38 -16.03
C ALA A 37 3.60 -43.62 -15.59
N HIS A 38 3.32 -44.19 -14.41
CA HIS A 38 4.09 -45.33 -13.90
C HIS A 38 3.73 -46.61 -14.69
N ARG A 39 4.74 -47.23 -15.33
CA ARG A 39 4.63 -48.40 -16.24
C ARG A 39 4.00 -49.68 -15.65
N PHE A 40 3.58 -49.66 -14.39
CA PHE A 40 2.98 -50.79 -13.67
C PHE A 40 1.54 -50.51 -13.19
N VAL A 41 0.84 -49.52 -13.77
CA VAL A 41 -0.60 -49.38 -13.54
C VAL A 41 -1.30 -50.48 -14.32
N VAL A 42 -1.67 -51.56 -13.63
CA VAL A 42 -2.36 -52.74 -14.20
C VAL A 42 -3.87 -52.49 -14.34
N ASP A 43 -4.40 -51.52 -13.58
CA ASP A 43 -5.82 -51.14 -13.58
C ASP A 43 -6.04 -49.86 -14.41
N TYR A 44 -6.59 -50.04 -15.61
CA TYR A 44 -6.88 -48.96 -16.55
C TYR A 44 -7.95 -47.99 -16.01
N ALA A 45 -8.95 -48.47 -15.27
CA ALA A 45 -10.01 -47.62 -14.72
C ALA A 45 -9.46 -46.68 -13.64
N ALA A 46 -8.59 -47.19 -12.77
CA ALA A 46 -7.88 -46.37 -11.79
C ALA A 46 -6.93 -45.36 -12.46
N ALA A 47 -6.31 -45.72 -13.59
CA ALA A 47 -5.46 -44.82 -14.36
C ALA A 47 -6.25 -43.62 -14.91
N VAL A 48 -7.41 -43.88 -15.51
CA VAL A 48 -8.30 -42.84 -16.07
C VAL A 48 -8.79 -41.92 -14.95
N ALA A 49 -9.31 -42.47 -13.85
CA ALA A 49 -9.79 -41.67 -12.72
C ALA A 49 -8.67 -40.79 -12.11
N ASN A 50 -7.43 -41.29 -12.04
CA ASN A 50 -6.30 -40.48 -11.58
C ASN A 50 -5.90 -39.39 -12.57
N ALA A 51 -6.03 -39.64 -13.88
CA ALA A 51 -5.78 -38.64 -14.91
C ALA A 51 -6.80 -37.50 -14.83
N ASP A 52 -8.09 -37.81 -14.67
CA ASP A 52 -9.15 -36.82 -14.52
C ASP A 52 -8.94 -35.95 -13.26
N ARG A 53 -8.60 -36.58 -12.13
CA ARG A 53 -8.26 -35.85 -10.90
C ARG A 53 -7.00 -35.00 -11.06
N ALA A 54 -5.99 -35.48 -11.77
CA ALA A 54 -4.79 -34.71 -12.06
C ALA A 54 -5.15 -33.46 -12.88
N GLN A 55 -5.99 -33.60 -13.90
CA GLN A 55 -6.48 -32.48 -14.70
C GLN A 55 -7.21 -31.44 -13.84
N GLN A 56 -8.12 -31.87 -12.95
CA GLN A 56 -8.81 -30.96 -12.04
C GLN A 56 -7.84 -30.17 -11.13
N TYR A 57 -6.82 -30.84 -10.58
CA TYR A 57 -5.81 -30.16 -9.77
C TYR A 57 -4.92 -29.21 -10.59
N PHE A 58 -4.63 -29.54 -11.84
CA PHE A 58 -3.93 -28.66 -12.76
C PHE A 58 -4.75 -27.40 -13.04
N ASP A 59 -6.04 -27.54 -13.33
CA ASP A 59 -6.95 -26.41 -13.59
C ASP A 59 -7.08 -25.50 -12.37
N GLN A 60 -7.24 -26.08 -11.17
CA GLN A 60 -7.27 -25.34 -9.90
C GLN A 60 -5.98 -24.55 -9.65
N TRP A 61 -4.82 -25.19 -9.83
CA TRP A 61 -3.52 -24.53 -9.72
C TRP A 61 -3.38 -23.38 -10.74
N PHE A 62 -3.67 -23.66 -12.01
CA PHE A 62 -3.58 -22.70 -13.10
C PHE A 62 -4.44 -21.47 -12.83
N VAL A 63 -5.70 -21.67 -12.42
CA VAL A 63 -6.62 -20.59 -12.10
C VAL A 63 -6.11 -19.75 -10.94
N LEU A 64 -5.72 -20.34 -9.81
CA LEU A 64 -5.22 -19.54 -8.68
C LEU A 64 -3.98 -18.72 -9.04
N VAL A 65 -3.05 -19.28 -9.80
CA VAL A 65 -1.87 -18.53 -10.29
C VAL A 65 -2.30 -17.37 -11.19
N LYS A 66 -3.31 -17.56 -12.06
CA LYS A 66 -3.89 -16.48 -12.87
C LYS A 66 -4.57 -15.42 -12.00
N LEU A 67 -5.33 -15.81 -10.98
CA LEU A 67 -6.02 -14.89 -10.07
C LEU A 67 -5.02 -14.02 -9.28
N ARG A 68 -3.91 -14.60 -8.81
CA ARG A 68 -2.79 -13.84 -8.21
C ARG A 68 -2.31 -12.72 -9.15
N TYR A 69 -2.05 -13.06 -10.41
CA TYR A 69 -1.61 -12.10 -11.43
C TYR A 69 -2.67 -11.03 -11.73
N TYR A 70 -3.94 -11.43 -11.85
CA TYR A 70 -5.03 -10.50 -12.13
C TYR A 70 -5.22 -9.50 -10.99
N CYS A 71 -5.18 -9.94 -9.72
CA CYS A 71 -5.26 -9.03 -8.57
C CYS A 71 -4.12 -8.01 -8.56
N ASP A 72 -2.87 -8.45 -8.77
CA ASP A 72 -1.72 -7.53 -8.85
C ASP A 72 -1.89 -6.54 -10.01
N TRP A 73 -2.35 -7.02 -11.16
CA TRP A 73 -2.61 -6.18 -12.32
C TRP A 73 -3.71 -5.15 -12.06
N PHE A 74 -4.87 -5.54 -11.55
CA PHE A 74 -5.96 -4.59 -11.25
C PHE A 74 -5.57 -3.61 -10.14
N SER A 75 -4.78 -4.05 -9.16
CA SER A 75 -4.25 -3.18 -8.10
C SER A 75 -3.30 -2.11 -8.67
N ARG A 76 -2.49 -2.45 -9.68
CA ARG A 76 -1.47 -1.55 -10.27
C ARG A 76 -1.91 -0.81 -11.53
N LYS A 77 -2.91 -1.30 -12.28
CA LYS A 77 -3.31 -0.82 -13.62
C LYS A 77 -3.46 0.69 -13.66
N ARG A 78 -3.99 1.29 -12.60
CA ARG A 78 -4.26 2.74 -12.51
C ARG A 78 -3.00 3.59 -12.34
N PHE A 79 -1.87 2.98 -11.98
CA PHE A 79 -0.58 3.65 -11.77
C PHE A 79 0.42 3.42 -12.92
N LEU A 80 0.14 2.51 -13.86
CA LEU A 80 1.03 2.15 -14.97
C LEU A 80 0.50 2.70 -16.31
N SER A 81 1.37 3.33 -17.09
CA SER A 81 1.09 3.79 -18.46
C SER A 81 1.39 2.68 -19.48
N GLY A 82 0.45 2.43 -20.40
CA GLY A 82 0.57 1.38 -21.43
C GLY A 82 -0.20 0.13 -21.04
N GLN A 83 -1.43 0.01 -21.54
CA GLN A 83 -2.29 -1.13 -21.24
C GLN A 83 -2.02 -2.26 -22.25
N LYS A 84 -1.75 -3.46 -21.74
CA LYS A 84 -1.83 -4.70 -22.52
C LYS A 84 -3.10 -5.44 -22.12
N GLU A 85 -3.71 -6.15 -23.06
CA GLU A 85 -4.81 -7.07 -22.78
C GLU A 85 -4.37 -8.13 -21.77
N LEU A 86 -5.26 -8.51 -20.86
CA LEU A 86 -5.04 -9.57 -19.88
C LEU A 86 -5.33 -10.92 -20.54
N PRO A 87 -4.31 -11.77 -20.79
CA PRO A 87 -4.54 -13.02 -21.49
C PRO A 87 -5.40 -13.97 -20.66
N LEU A 88 -6.41 -14.56 -21.30
CA LEU A 88 -7.33 -15.56 -20.76
C LEU A 88 -8.24 -15.08 -19.62
N PHE A 89 -8.34 -13.77 -19.37
CA PHE A 89 -9.08 -13.24 -18.23
C PHE A 89 -10.55 -13.67 -18.24
N GLU A 90 -11.26 -13.47 -19.36
CA GLU A 90 -12.70 -13.79 -19.45
C GLU A 90 -12.96 -15.28 -19.23
N SER A 91 -12.17 -16.17 -19.85
CA SER A 91 -12.34 -17.62 -19.69
C SER A 91 -12.03 -18.10 -18.26
N VAL A 92 -11.00 -17.54 -17.62
CA VAL A 92 -10.67 -17.86 -16.22
C VAL A 92 -11.72 -17.30 -15.27
N TRP A 93 -12.25 -16.10 -15.56
CA TRP A 93 -13.31 -15.47 -14.79
C TRP A 93 -14.59 -16.31 -14.82
N GLU A 94 -15.03 -16.71 -16.01
CA GLU A 94 -16.21 -17.55 -16.20
C GLU A 94 -16.06 -18.88 -15.48
N TYR A 95 -14.93 -19.57 -15.64
CA TYR A 95 -14.68 -20.84 -14.97
C TYR A 95 -14.56 -20.71 -13.44
N LEU A 96 -14.00 -19.60 -12.94
CA LEU A 96 -14.01 -19.32 -11.51
C LEU A 96 -15.44 -19.19 -10.99
N GLU A 97 -16.27 -18.41 -11.68
CA GLU A 97 -17.63 -18.08 -11.25
C GLU A 97 -18.57 -19.29 -11.28
N THR A 98 -18.46 -20.15 -12.29
CA THR A 98 -19.37 -21.29 -12.48
C THR A 98 -18.91 -22.56 -11.78
N GLU A 99 -17.60 -22.83 -11.74
CA GLU A 99 -17.09 -24.15 -11.37
C GLU A 99 -16.24 -24.16 -10.09
N LEU A 100 -15.46 -23.11 -9.81
CA LEU A 100 -14.44 -23.15 -8.77
C LEU A 100 -14.79 -22.36 -7.50
N ARG A 101 -15.66 -21.35 -7.59
CA ARG A 101 -15.96 -20.43 -6.49
C ARG A 101 -16.31 -21.16 -5.19
N GLU A 102 -17.19 -22.14 -5.26
CA GLU A 102 -17.66 -22.90 -4.09
C GLU A 102 -16.75 -24.07 -3.70
N ARG A 103 -15.67 -24.32 -4.46
CA ARG A 103 -14.77 -25.46 -4.21
C ARG A 103 -13.76 -25.22 -3.09
N GLY A 104 -13.50 -23.97 -2.73
CA GLY A 104 -12.54 -23.65 -1.70
C GLY A 104 -12.52 -22.17 -1.33
N PHE A 105 -12.19 -21.90 -0.07
CA PHE A 105 -12.14 -20.55 0.49
C PHE A 105 -11.30 -19.58 -0.37
N LEU A 106 -10.15 -20.03 -0.87
CA LEU A 106 -9.22 -19.18 -1.61
C LEU A 106 -9.81 -18.73 -2.96
N PHE A 107 -10.59 -19.57 -3.63
CA PHE A 107 -11.27 -19.22 -4.88
C PHE A 107 -12.33 -18.14 -4.65
N ASP A 108 -13.21 -18.32 -3.66
CA ASP A 108 -14.21 -17.31 -3.31
C ASP A 108 -13.57 -16.00 -2.85
N LEU A 109 -12.48 -16.06 -2.05
CA LEU A 109 -11.75 -14.86 -1.64
C LEU A 109 -11.19 -14.09 -2.84
N TYR A 110 -10.59 -14.78 -3.82
CA TYR A 110 -10.09 -14.14 -5.03
C TYR A 110 -11.21 -13.59 -5.93
N TYR A 111 -12.36 -14.28 -6.00
CA TYR A 111 -13.54 -13.78 -6.70
C TYR A 111 -14.02 -12.44 -6.09
N LEU A 112 -14.20 -12.39 -4.77
CA LEU A 112 -14.58 -11.16 -4.06
C LEU A 112 -13.55 -10.05 -4.25
N LEU A 113 -12.25 -10.38 -4.13
CA LEU A 113 -11.17 -9.42 -4.30
C LEU A 113 -11.13 -8.83 -5.71
N LEU A 114 -11.36 -9.64 -6.75
CA LEU A 114 -11.42 -9.15 -8.12
C LEU A 114 -12.66 -8.28 -8.36
N ARG A 115 -13.83 -8.59 -7.80
CA ARG A 115 -15.00 -7.69 -7.86
C ARG A 115 -14.72 -6.34 -7.20
N LEU A 116 -14.06 -6.35 -6.03
CA LEU A 116 -13.64 -5.12 -5.35
C LEU A 116 -12.69 -4.27 -6.23
N LEU A 117 -11.74 -4.91 -6.92
CA LEU A 117 -10.70 -4.22 -7.68
C LEU A 117 -11.15 -3.80 -9.10
N ARG A 118 -11.92 -4.65 -9.79
CA ARG A 118 -12.40 -4.46 -11.17
C ARG A 118 -13.66 -3.58 -11.19
N ASP A 119 -14.64 -3.93 -10.36
CA ASP A 119 -16.00 -3.36 -10.42
C ASP A 119 -16.20 -2.24 -9.38
N ASP A 120 -15.17 -1.97 -8.56
CA ASP A 120 -15.16 -1.00 -7.46
C ASP A 120 -16.29 -1.19 -6.44
N GLU A 121 -16.67 -2.45 -6.21
CA GLU A 121 -17.77 -2.82 -5.31
C GLU A 121 -17.35 -2.74 -3.84
N ARG A 122 -17.37 -1.51 -3.33
CA ARG A 122 -16.87 -1.14 -2.00
C ARG A 122 -17.49 -1.92 -0.84
N SER A 123 -18.75 -2.36 -0.97
CA SER A 123 -19.47 -3.14 0.06
C SER A 123 -18.76 -4.46 0.40
N LEU A 124 -17.95 -5.00 -0.51
CA LEU A 124 -17.21 -6.25 -0.30
C LEU A 124 -15.97 -6.08 0.58
N PHE A 125 -15.47 -4.85 0.77
CA PHE A 125 -14.22 -4.61 1.49
C PHE A 125 -14.20 -5.20 2.92
N PRO A 126 -15.22 -4.96 3.78
CA PRO A 126 -15.21 -5.50 5.14
C PRO A 126 -15.19 -7.03 5.15
N GLU A 127 -15.96 -7.66 4.25
CA GLU A 127 -16.02 -9.12 4.14
C GLU A 127 -14.65 -9.71 3.77
N ILE A 128 -13.96 -9.15 2.77
CA ILE A 128 -12.64 -9.61 2.35
C ILE A 128 -11.61 -9.45 3.48
N ARG A 129 -11.65 -8.33 4.20
CA ARG A 129 -10.79 -8.08 5.36
C ARG A 129 -11.03 -9.11 6.47
N ASP A 130 -12.30 -9.35 6.81
CA ASP A 130 -12.66 -10.24 7.91
C ASP A 130 -12.30 -11.70 7.58
N ARG A 131 -12.48 -12.10 6.32
CA ARG A 131 -12.01 -13.38 5.78
C ARG A 131 -10.49 -13.53 5.84
N LEU A 132 -9.74 -12.48 5.48
CA LEU A 132 -8.27 -12.49 5.65
C LEU A 132 -7.89 -12.69 7.12
N TRP A 133 -8.54 -11.98 8.06
CA TRP A 133 -8.24 -12.13 9.48
C TRP A 133 -8.55 -13.53 10.02
N ALA A 134 -9.68 -14.11 9.63
CA ALA A 134 -10.12 -15.42 10.09
C ALA A 134 -9.27 -16.56 9.54
N HIS A 135 -8.93 -16.52 8.25
CA HIS A 135 -8.34 -17.67 7.54
C HIS A 135 -6.86 -17.47 7.14
N GLN A 136 -6.20 -16.40 7.60
CA GLN A 136 -4.77 -16.18 7.32
C GLN A 136 -3.87 -17.42 7.55
N PRO A 137 -4.02 -18.21 8.63
CA PRO A 137 -3.19 -19.40 8.85
C PRO A 137 -3.41 -20.52 7.82
N GLU A 138 -4.55 -20.52 7.13
CA GLU A 138 -4.93 -21.52 6.10
C GLU A 138 -4.49 -21.10 4.69
N MET A 139 -3.85 -19.94 4.56
CA MET A 139 -3.41 -19.39 3.28
C MET A 139 -1.89 -19.52 3.12
N GLU A 140 -1.40 -19.67 1.88
CA GLU A 140 0.03 -19.53 1.62
C GLU A 140 0.47 -18.07 1.84
N GLU A 141 1.72 -17.86 2.26
CA GLU A 141 2.27 -16.52 2.52
C GLU A 141 2.16 -15.58 1.31
N ALA A 142 2.23 -16.13 0.09
CA ALA A 142 2.03 -15.35 -1.13
C ALA A 142 0.60 -14.81 -1.24
N ASP A 143 -0.42 -15.62 -0.95
CA ASP A 143 -1.83 -15.20 -1.00
C ASP A 143 -2.13 -14.16 0.08
N GLN A 144 -1.65 -14.40 1.30
CA GLN A 144 -1.81 -13.45 2.41
C GLN A 144 -1.27 -12.07 2.04
N ARG A 145 -0.08 -12.03 1.43
CA ARG A 145 0.55 -10.79 0.95
C ARG A 145 -0.25 -10.12 -0.15
N ILE A 146 -0.71 -10.87 -1.15
CA ILE A 146 -1.48 -10.33 -2.27
C ILE A 146 -2.77 -9.70 -1.77
N VAL A 147 -3.54 -10.41 -0.95
CA VAL A 147 -4.81 -9.91 -0.40
C VAL A 147 -4.57 -8.67 0.45
N LEU A 148 -3.60 -8.72 1.37
CA LEU A 148 -3.27 -7.57 2.23
C LEU A 148 -2.83 -6.35 1.42
N GLN A 149 -1.96 -6.52 0.43
CA GLN A 149 -1.48 -5.42 -0.41
C GLN A 149 -2.63 -4.82 -1.25
N CYS A 150 -3.52 -5.65 -1.78
CA CYS A 150 -4.68 -5.18 -2.51
C CYS A 150 -5.61 -4.33 -1.63
N LEU A 151 -5.87 -4.77 -0.39
CA LEU A 151 -6.67 -4.01 0.57
C LEU A 151 -5.99 -2.70 0.98
N LEU A 152 -4.67 -2.71 1.25
CA LEU A 152 -3.90 -1.50 1.57
C LEU A 152 -3.91 -0.49 0.42
N ASN A 153 -3.71 -0.96 -0.82
CA ASN A 153 -3.78 -0.12 -2.01
C ASN A 153 -5.19 0.44 -2.23
N TYR A 154 -6.23 -0.36 -1.95
CA TYR A 154 -7.61 0.09 -1.98
C TYR A 154 -7.85 1.19 -0.94
N CYS A 155 -7.41 1.03 0.31
CA CYS A 155 -7.51 2.07 1.33
C CYS A 155 -6.82 3.37 0.90
N LEU A 156 -5.61 3.28 0.34
CA LEU A 156 -4.86 4.45 -0.13
C LEU A 156 -5.66 5.25 -1.17
N ARG A 157 -6.38 4.58 -2.07
CA ARG A 157 -7.29 5.21 -3.03
C ARG A 157 -8.46 5.88 -2.32
N MET A 158 -9.08 5.21 -1.35
CA MET A 158 -10.27 5.73 -0.68
C MET A 158 -9.97 6.88 0.29
N VAL A 159 -8.79 6.96 0.89
CA VAL A 159 -8.37 8.12 1.71
C VAL A 159 -8.43 9.41 0.88
N GLN A 160 -8.08 9.36 -0.40
CA GLN A 160 -8.14 10.52 -1.29
C GLN A 160 -9.57 10.98 -1.59
N GLN A 161 -10.55 10.08 -1.51
CA GLN A 161 -11.96 10.36 -1.85
C GLN A 161 -12.83 10.64 -0.63
N LEU A 162 -12.56 9.96 0.50
CA LEU A 162 -13.47 9.87 1.64
C LEU A 162 -12.81 10.20 2.99
N GLY A 163 -11.50 10.47 3.00
CA GLY A 163 -10.80 10.94 4.20
C GLY A 163 -10.62 9.90 5.31
N GLY A 164 -10.90 10.31 6.55
CA GLY A 164 -10.37 9.71 7.78
C GLY A 164 -10.73 8.25 8.08
N THR A 165 -11.90 7.76 7.66
CA THR A 165 -12.31 6.36 7.94
C THR A 165 -11.30 5.35 7.40
N TYR A 166 -10.80 5.57 6.18
CA TYR A 166 -9.86 4.65 5.55
C TYR A 166 -8.44 4.75 6.10
N VAL A 167 -8.07 5.85 6.77
CA VAL A 167 -6.77 5.98 7.45
C VAL A 167 -6.72 5.00 8.64
N ARG A 168 -7.81 4.93 9.42
CA ARG A 168 -7.95 3.92 10.49
C ARG A 168 -7.92 2.51 9.93
N THR A 169 -8.67 2.23 8.86
CA THR A 169 -8.68 0.89 8.25
C THR A 169 -7.30 0.48 7.72
N SER A 170 -6.57 1.37 7.04
CA SER A 170 -5.22 1.04 6.58
C SER A 170 -4.26 0.80 7.74
N TRP A 171 -4.41 1.55 8.84
CA TRP A 171 -3.63 1.33 10.05
C TRP A 171 -3.85 -0.06 10.67
N GLU A 172 -5.09 -0.50 10.78
CA GLU A 172 -5.44 -1.83 11.30
C GLU A 172 -4.85 -2.95 10.42
N LEU A 173 -4.92 -2.80 9.09
CA LEU A 173 -4.30 -3.72 8.13
C LEU A 173 -2.78 -3.76 8.26
N TYR A 174 -2.13 -2.60 8.43
CA TYR A 174 -0.69 -2.52 8.64
C TYR A 174 -0.27 -3.22 9.93
N ARG A 175 -0.97 -2.96 11.04
CA ARG A 175 -0.73 -3.64 12.32
C ARG A 175 -0.86 -5.15 12.17
N PHE A 176 -1.96 -5.61 11.59
CA PHE A 176 -2.18 -7.04 11.32
C PHE A 176 -1.04 -7.63 10.49
N GLY A 177 -0.64 -6.95 9.41
CA GLY A 177 0.45 -7.38 8.53
C GLY A 177 1.82 -7.47 9.19
N ILE A 178 2.10 -6.60 10.17
CA ILE A 178 3.35 -6.62 10.95
C ILE A 178 3.28 -7.71 12.03
N GLU A 179 2.19 -7.78 12.79
CA GLU A 179 1.99 -8.76 13.87
C GLU A 179 2.01 -10.20 13.34
N LYS A 180 1.43 -10.43 12.16
CA LYS A 180 1.43 -11.73 11.47
C LYS A 180 2.65 -11.95 10.56
N LYS A 181 3.60 -11.00 10.53
CA LYS A 181 4.80 -11.03 9.68
C LYS A 181 4.54 -11.14 8.17
N ILE A 182 3.31 -10.86 7.71
CA ILE A 182 2.93 -10.88 6.29
C ILE A 182 3.70 -9.84 5.49
N LEU A 183 3.94 -8.65 6.08
CA LEU A 183 4.65 -7.55 5.43
C LEU A 183 6.19 -7.69 5.51
N ILE A 184 6.69 -8.70 6.22
CA ILE A 184 8.12 -8.95 6.40
C ILE A 184 8.49 -10.13 5.52
N VAL A 185 9.26 -9.88 4.46
CA VAL A 185 9.66 -10.89 3.48
C VAL A 185 11.15 -11.14 3.64
N ASP A 186 11.55 -12.38 3.91
CA ASP A 186 12.95 -12.75 4.13
C ASP A 186 13.64 -11.88 5.20
N GLY A 187 12.91 -11.56 6.27
CA GLY A 187 13.37 -10.69 7.35
C GLY A 187 13.46 -9.20 6.98
N ARG A 188 13.02 -8.82 5.78
CA ARG A 188 13.05 -7.46 5.26
C ARG A 188 11.68 -6.81 5.23
N LEU A 189 11.66 -5.51 5.52
CA LEU A 189 10.50 -4.65 5.35
C LEU A 189 10.87 -3.55 4.37
N THR A 190 10.00 -3.26 3.40
CA THR A 190 10.27 -2.17 2.47
C THR A 190 10.19 -0.84 3.21
N ASP A 191 11.06 0.09 2.84
CA ASP A 191 11.08 1.46 3.33
C ASP A 191 9.76 2.21 3.06
N LEU A 192 9.14 1.95 1.91
CA LEU A 192 7.84 2.49 1.57
C LEU A 192 6.77 2.04 2.58
N THR A 193 6.69 0.74 2.85
CA THR A 193 5.75 0.19 3.84
C THR A 193 6.06 0.73 5.22
N PHE A 194 7.33 0.73 5.64
CA PHE A 194 7.76 1.25 6.94
C PHE A 194 7.34 2.70 7.16
N THR A 195 7.63 3.57 6.19
CA THR A 195 7.25 4.99 6.27
C THR A 195 5.74 5.20 6.21
N ASN A 196 5.00 4.41 5.42
CA ASN A 196 3.54 4.50 5.38
C ASN A 196 2.88 4.11 6.70
N ILE A 197 3.39 3.09 7.40
CA ILE A 197 2.94 2.70 8.74
C ILE A 197 3.13 3.89 9.68
N VAL A 198 4.33 4.48 9.69
CA VAL A 198 4.64 5.60 10.59
C VAL A 198 3.75 6.81 10.32
N VAL A 199 3.53 7.17 9.06
CA VAL A 199 2.64 8.27 8.69
C VAL A 199 1.20 8.01 9.14
N ASN A 200 0.66 6.80 8.93
CA ASN A 200 -0.69 6.44 9.37
C ASN A 200 -0.83 6.52 10.90
N GLY A 201 0.13 5.94 11.63
CA GLY A 201 0.13 5.96 13.08
C GLY A 201 0.21 7.39 13.64
N ALA A 202 1.06 8.21 13.04
CA ALA A 202 1.20 9.62 13.40
C ALA A 202 -0.05 10.46 13.07
N ASP A 203 -0.69 10.21 11.92
CA ASP A 203 -1.98 10.84 11.55
C ASP A 203 -3.10 10.50 12.53
N LEU A 204 -3.08 9.28 13.08
CA LEU A 204 -4.04 8.77 14.06
C LEU A 204 -3.63 9.07 15.52
N LYS A 205 -2.52 9.77 15.74
CA LYS A 205 -1.95 10.08 17.06
C LYS A 205 -1.60 8.84 17.91
N GLU A 206 -1.36 7.70 17.27
CA GLU A 206 -0.93 6.44 17.90
C GLU A 206 0.58 6.46 18.18
N PHE A 207 1.06 7.51 18.86
CA PHE A 207 2.48 7.81 18.95
C PHE A 207 3.29 6.73 19.66
N ALA A 208 2.81 6.24 20.80
CA ALA A 208 3.53 5.25 21.61
C ALA A 208 3.83 3.97 20.81
N TRP A 209 2.81 3.41 20.16
CA TRP A 209 2.96 2.23 19.31
C TRP A 209 3.90 2.52 18.14
N THR A 210 3.77 3.70 17.52
CA THR A 210 4.54 4.02 16.31
C THR A 210 6.02 4.24 16.60
N TRP A 211 6.36 4.84 17.75
CA TRP A 211 7.74 4.92 18.21
C TRP A 211 8.34 3.54 18.46
N GLU A 212 7.62 2.66 19.15
CA GLU A 212 8.06 1.29 19.38
C GLU A 212 8.25 0.52 18.07
N PHE A 213 7.34 0.70 17.11
CA PHE A 213 7.44 0.12 15.78
C PHE A 213 8.73 0.56 15.06
N VAL A 214 9.06 1.85 15.10
CA VAL A 214 10.29 2.37 14.48
C VAL A 214 11.52 1.70 15.06
N GLU A 215 11.64 1.64 16.39
CA GLU A 215 12.79 1.03 17.05
C GLU A 215 12.88 -0.48 16.78
N ARG A 216 11.75 -1.18 16.86
CA ARG A 216 11.70 -2.64 16.71
C ARG A 216 11.98 -3.10 15.29
N TYR A 217 11.49 -2.38 14.27
CA TYR A 217 11.53 -2.82 12.87
C TYR A 217 12.54 -2.07 12.00
N ALA A 218 13.26 -1.07 12.52
CA ALA A 218 14.36 -0.42 11.79
C ALA A 218 15.41 -1.43 11.28
N GLY A 219 15.68 -2.49 12.04
CA GLY A 219 16.60 -3.56 11.65
C GLY A 219 16.17 -4.36 10.41
N CYS A 220 14.86 -4.38 10.10
CA CYS A 220 14.31 -5.05 8.92
C CYS A 220 14.49 -4.22 7.64
N LEU A 221 14.86 -2.96 7.74
CA LEU A 221 15.14 -2.13 6.57
C LEU A 221 16.45 -2.54 5.90
N ASP A 222 16.51 -2.32 4.59
CA ASP A 222 17.76 -2.40 3.83
C ASP A 222 18.81 -1.46 4.46
N PRO A 223 20.04 -1.94 4.78
CA PRO A 223 21.04 -1.12 5.44
C PRO A 223 21.40 0.15 4.67
N GLU A 224 21.33 0.13 3.33
CA GLU A 224 21.68 1.28 2.49
C GLU A 224 20.76 2.48 2.74
N VAL A 225 19.46 2.23 2.93
CA VAL A 225 18.45 3.30 3.11
C VAL A 225 17.96 3.45 4.54
N ARG A 226 18.38 2.56 5.45
CA ARG A 226 17.88 2.48 6.83
C ARG A 226 17.95 3.81 7.56
N GLN A 227 19.12 4.47 7.53
CA GLN A 227 19.32 5.73 8.24
C GLN A 227 18.37 6.82 7.73
N THR A 228 18.28 6.98 6.41
CA THR A 228 17.37 7.95 5.76
C THR A 228 15.91 7.64 6.08
N ALA A 229 15.50 6.37 6.05
CA ALA A 229 14.13 5.94 6.33
C ALA A 229 13.73 6.14 7.78
N VAL A 230 14.60 5.79 8.74
CA VAL A 230 14.36 5.98 10.17
C VAL A 230 14.29 7.47 10.51
N ALA A 231 15.22 8.28 9.99
CA ALA A 231 15.19 9.72 10.24
C ALA A 231 13.94 10.38 9.65
N LEU A 232 13.53 10.00 8.44
CA LEU A 232 12.28 10.49 7.85
C LEU A 232 11.05 10.04 8.65
N ALA A 233 11.01 8.80 9.13
CA ALA A 233 9.96 8.29 10.00
C ALA A 233 9.85 9.08 11.32
N ARG A 234 10.97 9.28 12.02
CA ARG A 234 11.01 10.10 13.25
C ARG A 234 10.58 11.54 12.98
N ALA A 235 11.02 12.13 11.86
CA ALA A 235 10.59 13.46 11.44
C ALA A 235 9.06 13.55 11.24
N TYR A 236 8.40 12.52 10.68
CA TYR A 236 6.94 12.50 10.60
C TYR A 236 6.27 12.43 11.97
N LEU A 237 6.83 11.68 12.93
CA LEU A 237 6.32 11.60 14.30
C LEU A 237 6.44 12.95 15.01
N HIS A 238 7.62 13.56 15.01
CA HIS A 238 7.85 14.88 15.60
C HIS A 238 6.97 15.95 14.96
N TYR A 239 6.81 15.93 13.64
CA TYR A 239 5.93 16.87 12.94
C TYR A 239 4.48 16.79 13.44
N LYS A 240 3.97 15.58 13.70
CA LYS A 240 2.60 15.38 14.20
C LYS A 240 2.45 15.65 15.69
N GLN A 241 3.55 15.69 16.44
CA GLN A 241 3.61 16.16 17.82
C GLN A 241 3.93 17.66 17.91
N ASP A 242 3.90 18.39 16.79
CA ASP A 242 4.22 19.82 16.70
C ASP A 242 5.64 20.20 17.15
N GLN A 243 6.57 19.22 17.18
CA GLN A 243 7.97 19.39 17.55
C GLN A 243 8.81 19.75 16.31
N PHE A 244 8.56 20.94 15.76
CA PHE A 244 9.10 21.31 14.44
C PHE A 244 10.61 21.51 14.40
N ASP A 245 11.24 21.97 15.48
CA ASP A 245 12.69 22.16 15.53
C ASP A 245 13.43 20.81 15.39
N GLU A 246 12.91 19.75 16.02
CA GLU A 246 13.42 18.38 15.87
C GLU A 246 13.30 17.87 14.43
N VAL A 247 12.20 18.20 13.75
CA VAL A 247 12.01 17.86 12.33
C VAL A 247 13.08 18.52 11.46
N VAL A 248 13.38 19.80 11.72
CA VAL A 248 14.41 20.52 10.98
C VAL A 248 15.79 19.91 11.23
N GLY A 249 16.13 19.59 12.48
CA GLY A 249 17.38 18.92 12.84
C GLY A 249 17.55 17.59 12.09
N LEU A 250 16.58 16.69 12.25
CA LEU A 250 16.59 15.38 11.61
C LEU A 250 16.70 15.45 10.08
N LEU A 251 15.96 16.32 9.42
CA LEU A 251 15.93 16.38 7.95
C LEU A 251 17.12 17.11 7.33
N ARG A 252 17.86 17.89 8.13
CA ARG A 252 19.09 18.59 7.71
C ARG A 252 20.29 17.65 7.68
N ASP A 253 20.38 16.75 8.66
CA ASP A 253 21.54 15.87 8.86
C ASP A 253 21.46 14.58 8.05
N VAL A 254 20.36 14.35 7.34
CA VAL A 254 20.13 13.15 6.54
C VAL A 254 20.74 13.27 5.15
N GLU A 255 21.65 12.35 4.84
CA GLU A 255 22.04 12.06 3.48
C GLU A 255 20.91 11.29 2.77
N TYR A 256 20.42 11.84 1.66
CA TYR A 256 19.33 11.27 0.89
C TYR A 256 19.87 10.30 -0.16
N MET A 257 19.70 9.00 0.10
CA MET A 257 20.18 7.93 -0.79
C MET A 257 19.37 7.80 -2.10
N ALA A 258 18.12 8.26 -2.11
CA ALA A 258 17.29 8.30 -3.31
C ALA A 258 16.48 9.60 -3.43
N ASP A 259 16.21 10.01 -4.67
CA ASP A 259 15.40 11.19 -4.98
C ASP A 259 14.00 11.14 -4.34
N SER A 260 13.42 9.95 -4.22
CA SER A 260 12.12 9.72 -3.58
C SER A 260 12.10 10.22 -2.12
N TYR A 261 13.16 9.93 -1.35
CA TYR A 261 13.31 10.44 0.02
C TYR A 261 13.52 11.94 0.03
N LYS A 262 14.36 12.46 -0.86
CA LYS A 262 14.65 13.90 -0.95
C LYS A 262 13.38 14.71 -1.23
N ILE A 263 12.49 14.19 -2.08
CA ILE A 263 11.19 14.79 -2.37
C ILE A 263 10.31 14.81 -1.11
N ARG A 264 10.21 13.68 -0.40
CA ARG A 264 9.41 13.56 0.83
C ARG A 264 9.93 14.45 1.96
N GLY A 265 11.24 14.40 2.23
CA GLY A 265 11.92 15.21 3.22
C GLY A 265 11.75 16.71 2.95
N ARG A 266 12.00 17.16 1.71
CA ARG A 266 11.79 18.58 1.33
C ARG A 266 10.34 19.01 1.45
N SER A 267 9.38 18.14 1.08
CA SER A 267 7.95 18.43 1.24
C SER A 267 7.54 18.56 2.72
N LEU A 268 8.07 17.70 3.60
CA LEU A 268 7.86 17.80 5.05
C LEU A 268 8.52 19.06 5.63
N LEU A 269 9.76 19.35 5.23
CA LEU A 269 10.52 20.50 5.69
C LEU A 269 9.84 21.83 5.30
N LEU A 270 9.27 21.94 4.09
CA LEU A 270 8.50 23.13 3.69
C LEU A 270 7.29 23.38 4.58
N ARG A 271 6.54 22.32 4.90
CA ARG A 271 5.39 22.44 5.79
C ARG A 271 5.84 22.80 7.21
N THR A 272 6.94 22.20 7.67
CA THR A 272 7.56 22.49 8.98
C THR A 272 7.95 23.96 9.11
N TYR A 273 8.65 24.52 8.13
CA TYR A 273 9.00 25.93 8.12
C TYR A 273 7.78 26.85 8.04
N TYR A 274 6.73 26.44 7.33
CA TYR A 274 5.48 27.20 7.32
C TYR A 274 4.82 27.23 8.71
N GLU A 275 4.78 26.11 9.42
CA GLU A 275 4.25 26.04 10.80
C GLU A 275 5.08 26.91 11.76
N LEU A 276 6.41 26.83 11.68
CA LEU A 276 7.33 27.69 12.45
C LEU A 276 7.10 29.17 12.16
N PHE A 277 6.96 29.54 10.89
CA PHE A 277 6.64 30.91 10.48
C PHE A 277 5.29 31.38 11.06
N CYS A 278 4.25 30.55 11.00
CA CYS A 278 2.95 30.89 11.56
C CYS A 278 2.95 31.02 13.09
N ARG A 279 3.76 30.23 13.81
CA ARG A 279 3.80 30.22 15.28
C ARG A 279 4.73 31.27 15.88
N GLN A 280 5.89 31.45 15.28
CA GLN A 280 6.98 32.25 15.86
C GLN A 280 7.23 33.55 15.10
N GLY A 281 6.63 33.73 13.92
CA GLY A 281 6.90 34.90 13.04
C GLY A 281 8.30 34.89 12.41
N ASN A 282 9.11 33.87 12.69
CA ASN A 282 10.50 33.73 12.24
C ASN A 282 10.60 32.94 10.93
N TYR A 283 11.75 33.02 10.27
CA TYR A 283 12.12 32.22 9.08
C TYR A 283 11.42 32.45 7.72
N PRO A 284 10.81 33.61 7.39
CA PRO A 284 10.18 33.78 6.08
C PRO A 284 11.19 33.68 4.93
N LEU A 285 12.42 34.17 5.11
CA LEU A 285 13.49 34.15 4.12
C LEU A 285 13.99 32.73 3.83
N GLU A 286 14.19 31.94 4.88
CA GLU A 286 14.58 30.53 4.84
C GLU A 286 13.49 29.72 4.14
N LEU A 287 12.22 29.94 4.48
CA LEU A 287 11.11 29.30 3.80
C LEU A 287 11.08 29.62 2.30
N PHE A 288 11.25 30.89 1.89
CA PHE A 288 11.34 31.25 0.47
C PHE A 288 12.53 30.60 -0.23
N SER A 289 13.68 30.52 0.45
CA SER A 289 14.89 29.87 -0.07
C SER A 289 14.67 28.38 -0.27
N HIS A 290 14.05 27.69 0.68
CA HIS A 290 13.68 26.28 0.57
C HIS A 290 12.64 26.04 -0.52
N LEU A 291 11.62 26.91 -0.66
CA LEU A 291 10.62 26.84 -1.73
C LEU A 291 11.30 26.90 -3.11
N GLU A 292 12.23 27.82 -3.30
CA GLU A 292 12.93 28.00 -4.57
C GLU A 292 13.92 26.86 -4.86
N ALA A 293 14.66 26.41 -3.85
CA ALA A 293 15.55 25.26 -3.97
C ALA A 293 14.79 23.97 -4.31
N PHE A 294 13.60 23.76 -3.73
CA PHE A 294 12.77 22.60 -4.04
C PHE A 294 12.18 22.69 -5.45
N ARG A 295 11.71 23.87 -5.88
CA ARG A 295 11.22 24.12 -7.24
C ARG A 295 12.25 23.75 -8.29
N ARG A 296 13.49 24.26 -8.15
CA ARG A 296 14.60 23.98 -9.08
C ARG A 296 14.95 22.49 -9.13
N PHE A 297 14.97 21.84 -7.97
CA PHE A 297 15.21 20.40 -7.88
C PHE A 297 14.12 19.60 -8.62
N LEU A 298 12.83 19.88 -8.37
CA LEU A 298 11.72 19.21 -9.05
C LEU A 298 11.78 19.40 -10.56
N GLN A 299 12.10 20.61 -11.03
CA GLN A 299 12.23 20.90 -12.47
C GLN A 299 13.29 20.04 -13.16
N ARG A 300 14.40 19.75 -12.49
CA ARG A 300 15.50 18.91 -13.02
C ARG A 300 15.28 17.41 -12.78
N ASN A 301 14.40 17.05 -11.84
CA ASN A 301 14.12 15.66 -11.52
C ASN A 301 13.43 14.95 -12.69
N ARG A 302 13.94 13.76 -13.04
CA ARG A 302 13.43 12.88 -14.10
C ARG A 302 12.74 11.61 -13.57
N VAL A 303 12.73 11.43 -12.24
CA VAL A 303 12.18 10.23 -11.57
C VAL A 303 10.66 10.37 -11.39
N LEU A 304 10.16 11.57 -11.12
CA LEU A 304 8.73 11.82 -10.98
C LEU A 304 8.01 11.86 -12.33
N THR A 305 6.79 11.31 -12.35
CA THR A 305 5.84 11.56 -13.44
C THR A 305 5.45 13.04 -13.49
N ASP A 306 5.10 13.53 -14.68
CA ASP A 306 4.70 14.93 -14.89
C ASP A 306 3.54 15.34 -13.99
N ALA A 307 2.56 14.45 -13.82
CA ALA A 307 1.42 14.69 -12.91
C ALA A 307 1.87 14.89 -11.46
N ARG A 308 2.76 14.05 -10.93
CA ARG A 308 3.26 14.18 -9.55
C ARG A 308 4.12 15.44 -9.40
N LYS A 309 4.95 15.74 -10.39
CA LYS A 309 5.78 16.95 -10.42
C LYS A 309 4.93 18.22 -10.42
N ALA A 310 3.86 18.26 -11.22
CA ALA A 310 2.89 19.34 -11.21
C ALA A 310 2.25 19.53 -9.83
N GLY A 311 1.87 18.44 -9.17
CA GLY A 311 1.30 18.48 -7.81
C GLY A 311 2.22 19.14 -6.77
N TYR A 312 3.52 18.85 -6.80
CA TYR A 312 4.50 19.51 -5.91
C TYR A 312 4.77 20.97 -6.29
N LEU A 313 4.83 21.28 -7.58
CA LEU A 313 5.01 22.67 -8.05
C LEU A 313 3.82 23.55 -7.64
N GLN A 314 2.61 22.99 -7.68
CA GLN A 314 1.40 23.66 -7.20
C GLN A 314 1.46 23.90 -5.68
N LEU A 315 1.89 22.92 -4.89
CA LEU A 315 2.13 23.10 -3.45
C LEU A 315 3.09 24.28 -3.17
N ILE A 316 4.22 24.35 -3.89
CA ILE A 316 5.20 25.43 -3.74
C ILE A 316 4.58 26.80 -4.09
N SER A 317 3.81 26.87 -5.18
CA SER A 317 3.14 28.09 -5.63
C SER A 317 2.14 28.60 -4.59
N LEU A 318 1.31 27.70 -4.06
CA LEU A 318 0.29 28.01 -3.06
C LEU A 318 0.93 28.44 -1.73
N LEU A 319 1.92 27.70 -1.23
CA LEU A 319 2.65 28.07 -0.01
C LEU A 319 3.28 29.46 -0.12
N ARG A 320 3.93 29.77 -1.25
CA ARG A 320 4.51 31.09 -1.49
C ARG A 320 3.47 32.21 -1.40
N ARG A 321 2.25 31.98 -1.89
CA ARG A 321 1.14 32.94 -1.80
C ARG A 321 0.59 33.05 -0.39
N MET A 322 0.44 31.92 0.31
CA MET A 322 -0.03 31.89 1.71
C MET A 322 0.90 32.68 2.63
N VAL A 323 2.22 32.49 2.51
CA VAL A 323 3.21 33.26 3.29
C VAL A 323 3.10 34.75 3.00
N ARG A 324 3.02 35.16 1.72
CA ARG A 324 2.88 36.58 1.34
C ARG A 324 1.60 37.21 1.87
N LEU A 325 0.49 36.46 1.90
CA LEU A 325 -0.76 36.96 2.48
C LEU A 325 -0.65 37.12 3.99
N GLN A 326 -0.04 36.14 4.66
CA GLN A 326 0.17 36.18 6.11
C GLN A 326 1.07 37.36 6.52
N MET A 327 2.15 37.63 5.77
CA MET A 327 3.09 38.73 6.06
C MET A 327 2.49 40.13 5.82
N ARG A 328 1.44 40.25 5.01
CA ARG A 328 0.85 41.55 4.67
C ARG A 328 -0.06 42.12 5.76
N GLU A 329 -0.21 41.43 6.90
CA GLU A 329 -1.20 41.67 7.98
C GLU A 329 -2.68 41.75 7.52
N TYR A 330 -2.91 41.78 6.21
CA TYR A 330 -4.20 41.93 5.58
C TYR A 330 -4.90 40.58 5.58
N ARG A 331 -5.82 40.40 6.54
CA ARG A 331 -6.84 39.36 6.54
C ARG A 331 -7.89 39.61 5.46
N GLY A 332 -7.45 39.78 4.21
CA GLY A 332 -8.35 39.89 3.08
C GLY A 332 -9.09 38.56 2.91
N HIS A 333 -10.25 38.42 3.55
CA HIS A 333 -11.06 37.20 3.58
C HIS A 333 -11.26 36.63 2.16
N ARG A 334 -11.46 37.52 1.19
CA ARG A 334 -11.61 37.23 -0.24
C ARG A 334 -10.36 36.60 -0.90
N ALA A 335 -9.16 36.98 -0.48
CA ALA A 335 -7.91 36.43 -1.03
C ALA A 335 -7.68 34.98 -0.56
N TRP A 336 -7.97 34.71 0.72
CA TRP A 336 -7.92 33.36 1.28
C TRP A 336 -9.02 32.46 0.73
N GLU A 337 -10.22 32.99 0.48
CA GLU A 337 -11.30 32.26 -0.21
C GLU A 337 -10.93 31.85 -1.63
N LYS A 338 -10.31 32.76 -2.40
CA LYS A 338 -9.83 32.43 -3.74
C LYS A 338 -8.79 31.32 -3.71
N LEU A 339 -7.89 31.34 -2.72
CA LEU A 339 -6.91 30.27 -2.49
C LEU A 339 -7.58 28.94 -2.12
N ALA A 340 -8.57 28.95 -1.22
CA ALA A 340 -9.30 27.74 -0.84
C ALA A 340 -10.00 27.11 -2.06
N ALA A 341 -10.68 27.92 -2.87
CA ALA A 341 -11.35 27.46 -4.09
C ALA A 341 -10.36 26.86 -5.11
N GLU A 342 -9.18 27.47 -5.28
CA GLU A 342 -8.12 26.96 -6.14
C GLU A 342 -7.56 25.62 -5.66
N VAL A 343 -7.38 25.45 -4.35
CA VAL A 343 -6.94 24.18 -3.73
C VAL A 343 -8.00 23.10 -3.92
N GLN A 344 -9.28 23.42 -3.75
CA GLN A 344 -10.40 22.49 -3.98
C GLN A 344 -10.50 22.06 -5.45
N ALA A 345 -10.30 23.00 -6.39
CA ALA A 345 -10.31 22.74 -7.82
C ALA A 345 -9.06 21.96 -8.33
N SER A 346 -8.07 21.74 -7.47
CA SER A 346 -6.79 21.11 -7.82
C SER A 346 -6.59 19.76 -7.10
N PRO A 347 -7.30 18.68 -7.46
CA PRO A 347 -7.22 17.39 -6.76
C PRO A 347 -5.83 16.73 -6.82
N GLY A 348 -4.96 17.14 -7.75
CA GLY A 348 -3.59 16.65 -7.86
C GLY A 348 -2.56 17.34 -6.94
N VAL A 349 -2.96 18.34 -6.15
CA VAL A 349 -2.03 19.07 -5.29
C VAL A 349 -1.57 18.21 -4.11
N VAL A 350 -0.26 18.22 -3.84
CA VAL A 350 0.29 17.51 -2.69
C VAL A 350 -0.15 18.18 -1.39
N ALA A 351 -0.52 17.37 -0.39
CA ALA A 351 -0.96 17.84 0.92
C ALA A 351 -2.20 18.75 0.89
N GLN A 352 -3.13 18.51 -0.05
CA GLN A 352 -4.39 19.24 -0.18
C GLN A 352 -5.16 19.41 1.14
N PRO A 353 -5.37 18.35 1.98
CA PRO A 353 -6.12 18.52 3.22
C PRO A 353 -5.43 19.49 4.19
N TRP A 354 -4.11 19.40 4.30
CA TRP A 354 -3.31 20.29 5.14
C TRP A 354 -3.36 21.75 4.63
N LEU A 355 -3.29 21.97 3.31
CA LEU A 355 -3.44 23.32 2.75
C LEU A 355 -4.80 23.94 3.10
N LEU A 356 -5.88 23.17 2.96
CA LEU A 356 -7.23 23.63 3.31
C LEU A 356 -7.37 23.93 4.81
N GLU A 357 -6.82 23.07 5.67
CA GLU A 357 -6.77 23.28 7.12
C GLU A 357 -6.08 24.61 7.46
N LYS A 358 -4.89 24.87 6.89
CA LYS A 358 -4.14 26.10 7.18
C LYS A 358 -4.81 27.35 6.62
N ILE A 359 -5.44 27.27 5.45
CA ILE A 359 -6.26 28.37 4.92
C ILE A 359 -7.46 28.64 5.84
N ALA A 360 -8.12 27.61 6.38
CA ALA A 360 -9.24 27.78 7.31
C ALA A 360 -8.80 28.43 8.64
N ILE A 361 -7.65 28.01 9.19
CA ILE A 361 -7.07 28.63 10.39
C ILE A 361 -6.72 30.10 10.13
N ALA A 362 -6.07 30.41 9.00
CA ALA A 362 -5.72 31.79 8.63
C ALA A 362 -6.96 32.70 8.44
N ARG A 363 -8.11 32.13 8.05
CA ARG A 363 -9.40 32.84 7.97
C ARG A 363 -10.09 33.03 9.33
N GLY A 364 -9.61 32.38 10.39
CA GLY A 364 -10.29 32.36 11.69
C GLY A 364 -11.52 31.43 11.74
N THR A 365 -11.73 30.61 10.71
CA THR A 365 -12.85 29.65 10.63
C THR A 365 -12.45 28.22 11.00
N GLY A 366 -11.15 27.98 11.25
CA GLY A 366 -10.61 26.70 11.71
C GLY A 366 -10.26 26.74 13.20
N SER A 367 -10.59 25.69 13.94
CA SER A 367 -10.04 25.48 15.28
C SER A 367 -8.60 24.96 15.14
N PRO A 368 -7.60 25.49 15.87
CA PRO A 368 -6.29 24.84 15.94
C PRO A 368 -6.53 23.44 16.52
N GLY A 369 -6.32 22.40 15.70
CA GLY A 369 -6.70 21.04 16.04
C GLY A 369 -6.17 20.63 17.43
N LYS A 370 -7.09 20.19 18.29
CA LYS A 370 -6.77 19.46 19.53
C LYS A 370 -6.16 18.11 19.22
#